data_AF-A0AAV4ZJW5-F1
#
_entry.id   AF-A0AAV4ZJW5-F1
#
_cell.length_a   1.000
_cell.length_b   1.000
_cell.length_c   1.000
_cell.angle_alpha   90.00
_cell.angle_beta   90.00
_cell.angle_gamma   90.00
#
_symmetry.space_group_name_H-M   'P 1'
#
loop_
_entity.id
_entity.type
_entity.pdbx_description
1 polymer ?
#
loop_
_entity_poly.entity_id
_entity_poly.type
_entity_poly.pdbx_seq_one_letter_code
_entity_poly.pdbx_strand_id
1 'polypeptide(L)'
;MDGRERLALWRALTPGQRAMLCRLDRDGPLLTLKPWEMRTIRSLLERGLVRPRPPSRVGRETAGLWHLSARGLRILPRPPAGGGTAEVRDSP
;
A
#
# COMPACT_ATOMS: atom_id res chain seq x y z
N MET A 1 -4.05 -9.76 -12.96
CA MET A 1 -2.77 -10.24 -12.41
C MET A 1 -3.01 -11.64 -11.92
N ASP A 2 -2.34 -12.61 -12.53
CA ASP A 2 -2.46 -14.00 -12.14
C ASP A 2 -1.70 -14.26 -10.80
N GLY A 3 -1.92 -15.43 -10.19
CA GLY A 3 -1.30 -15.76 -8.90
C GLY A 3 0.22 -15.94 -8.95
N ARG A 4 0.79 -16.33 -10.10
CA ARG A 4 2.23 -16.57 -10.29
C ARG A 4 2.98 -15.27 -10.52
N GLU A 5 2.46 -14.41 -11.39
CA GLU A 5 2.86 -13.02 -11.65
C GLU A 5 2.86 -12.22 -10.35
N ARG A 6 1.80 -12.33 -9.55
CA ARG A 6 1.75 -11.73 -8.20
C ARG A 6 2.94 -12.15 -7.35
N LEU A 7 3.18 -13.46 -7.25
CA LEU A 7 4.24 -14.01 -6.41
C LEU A 7 5.65 -13.65 -6.93
N ALA A 8 5.83 -13.63 -8.25
CA ALA A 8 7.07 -13.19 -8.88
C ALA A 8 7.36 -11.72 -8.57
N LEU A 9 6.36 -10.84 -8.71
CA LEU A 9 6.48 -9.42 -8.35
C LEU A 9 6.80 -9.23 -6.87
N TRP A 10 6.14 -9.97 -5.98
CA TRP A 10 6.41 -9.94 -4.53
C TRP A 10 7.83 -10.41 -4.18
N ARG A 11 8.32 -11.46 -4.87
CA ARG A 11 9.67 -11.99 -4.67
C ARG A 11 10.76 -11.06 -5.22
N ALA A 12 10.46 -10.28 -6.26
CA ALA A 12 11.34 -9.27 -6.82
C ALA A 12 11.48 -7.99 -5.96
N LEU A 13 10.72 -7.89 -4.86
CA LEU A 13 10.87 -6.83 -3.87
C LEU A 13 11.98 -7.17 -2.87
N THR A 14 12.78 -6.16 -2.51
CA THR A 14 13.71 -6.28 -1.39
C THR A 14 12.95 -6.44 -0.06
N PRO A 15 13.58 -6.98 0.99
CA PRO A 15 12.95 -7.07 2.31
C PRO A 15 12.41 -5.72 2.81
N GLY A 16 13.14 -4.62 2.61
CA GLY A 16 12.71 -3.28 2.99
C GLY A 16 11.50 -2.77 2.20
N GLN A 17 11.42 -3.08 0.90
CA GLN A 17 10.26 -2.75 0.08
C GLN A 17 9.00 -3.52 0.53
N ARG A 18 9.15 -4.82 0.82
CA ARG A 18 8.04 -5.65 1.34
C ARG A 18 7.54 -5.13 2.68
N ALA A 19 8.47 -4.84 3.60
CA ALA A 19 8.14 -4.27 4.91
C ALA A 19 7.38 -2.94 4.77
N MET A 20 7.82 -2.06 3.86
CA MET A 20 7.16 -0.78 3.61
C MET A 20 5.74 -0.94 3.06
N LEU A 21 5.51 -1.89 2.14
CA LEU A 21 4.18 -2.15 1.61
C LEU A 21 3.24 -2.73 2.69
N CYS A 22 3.72 -3.67 3.50
CA CYS A 22 2.95 -4.20 4.63
C CYS A 22 2.62 -3.11 5.66
N ARG A 23 3.54 -2.18 5.89
CA ARG A 23 3.32 -1.03 6.78
C ARG A 23 2.21 -0.11 6.23
N LEU A 24 2.27 0.22 4.94
CA LEU A 24 1.22 1.03 4.30
C LEU A 24 -0.15 0.35 4.27
N ASP A 25 -0.18 -0.99 4.22
CA ASP A 25 -1.42 -1.77 4.28
C ASP A 25 -2.03 -1.77 5.68
N ARG A 26 -1.19 -1.96 6.71
CA ARG A 26 -1.61 -2.04 8.10
C ARG A 26 -1.90 -0.68 8.72
N ASP A 27 -0.97 0.26 8.58
CA ASP A 27 -0.99 1.55 9.27
C ASP A 27 -1.69 2.62 8.43
N GLY A 28 -1.97 2.32 7.16
CA GLY A 28 -2.48 3.28 6.20
C GLY A 28 -1.42 4.26 5.69
N PRO A 29 -1.84 5.43 5.17
CA PRO A 29 -0.95 6.37 4.49
C PRO A 29 0.13 6.94 5.42
N LEU A 30 1.39 6.93 4.97
CA LEU A 30 2.50 7.42 5.78
C LEU A 30 2.48 8.95 5.88
N LEU A 31 2.36 9.47 7.11
CA LEU A 31 2.37 10.90 7.41
C LEU A 31 3.78 11.51 7.37
N THR A 32 4.77 10.74 7.81
CA THR A 32 6.18 11.15 7.82
C THR A 32 7.06 10.00 7.32
N LEU A 33 8.16 10.34 6.66
CA LEU A 33 9.17 9.40 6.21
C LEU A 33 10.52 9.82 6.79
N LYS A 34 11.28 8.85 7.28
CA LYS A 34 12.70 9.07 7.58
C LYS A 34 13.47 9.23 6.27
N PRO A 35 14.58 9.98 6.24
CA PRO A 35 15.35 10.20 5.01
C PRO A 35 15.77 8.91 4.29
N TRP A 36 16.10 7.86 5.04
CA TRP A 36 16.46 6.55 4.47
C TRP A 36 15.27 5.77 3.89
N GLU A 37 14.04 6.01 4.37
CA GLU A 37 12.81 5.40 3.84
C GLU A 37 12.44 6.00 2.47
N MET A 38 12.85 7.23 2.21
CA MET A 38 12.56 7.95 0.97
C MET A 38 13.11 7.24 -0.27
N ARG A 39 14.24 6.54 -0.15
CA ARG A 39 14.80 5.73 -1.26
C ARG A 39 13.89 4.55 -1.59
N THR A 40 13.38 3.87 -0.56
CA THR A 40 12.44 2.75 -0.71
C THR A 40 11.14 3.22 -1.34
N ILE A 41 10.58 4.35 -0.88
CA ILE A 41 9.34 4.92 -1.41
C ILE A 41 9.49 5.35 -2.87
N ARG A 42 10.58 6.01 -3.25
CA ARG A 42 10.86 6.34 -4.66
C ARG A 42 10.92 5.10 -5.55
N SER A 43 11.62 4.06 -5.10
CA SER A 43 11.68 2.80 -5.87
C SER A 43 10.32 2.10 -5.98
N LEU A 44 9.48 2.17 -4.94
CA LEU A 44 8.11 1.66 -5.00
C LEU A 44 7.21 2.51 -5.93
N LEU A 45 7.45 3.82 -5.99
CA LEU A 45 6.73 4.74 -6.88
C LEU A 45 7.08 4.46 -8.34
N GLU A 46 8.36 4.30 -8.66
CA GLU A 46 8.85 3.91 -10.01
C GLU A 46 8.24 2.58 -10.47
N ARG A 47 8.00 1.66 -9.53
CA ARG A 47 7.32 0.38 -9.78
C ARG A 47 5.79 0.49 -9.84
N GLY A 48 5.23 1.68 -9.59
CA GLY A 48 3.80 1.96 -9.57
C GLY A 48 3.05 1.28 -8.42
N LEU A 49 3.73 0.95 -7.33
CA LEU A 49 3.17 0.24 -6.18
C LEU A 49 2.64 1.18 -5.09
N VAL A 50 3.16 2.40 -5.07
CA VAL A 50 2.66 3.50 -4.24
C VAL A 50 2.34 4.70 -5.11
N ARG A 51 1.58 5.65 -4.58
CA ARG A 51 1.28 6.92 -5.21
C ARG A 51 1.35 8.06 -4.20
N PRO A 52 1.78 9.26 -4.62
CA PRO A 52 1.63 10.44 -3.79
C PRO A 52 0.14 10.76 -3.62
N ARG A 53 -0.20 11.42 -2.52
CA ARG A 53 -1.55 11.98 -2.34
C ARG A 53 -1.81 13.05 -3.41
N PRO A 54 -2.99 13.06 -4.06
CA PRO A 54 -3.38 14.20 -4.90
C PRO A 54 -3.53 15.46 -4.03
N PRO A 55 -3.20 16.66 -4.56
CA PRO A 55 -3.36 17.90 -3.81
C PRO A 55 -4.82 18.05 -3.37
N SER A 56 -5.05 18.20 -2.06
CA SER A 56 -6.38 18.38 -1.51
C SER A 56 -6.92 19.75 -1.94
N ARG A 57 -8.10 19.79 -2.57
CA ARG A 57 -8.82 21.06 -2.85
C ARG A 57 -9.27 21.78 -1.58
N VAL A 58 -9.30 21.08 -0.44
CA VAL A 58 -9.73 21.63 0.85
C VAL A 58 -8.54 21.57 1.80
N GLY A 59 -8.01 22.75 2.12
CA GLY A 59 -6.82 22.97 2.93
C GLY A 59 -7.03 22.73 4.43
N ARG A 60 -7.34 21.50 4.83
CA ARG A 60 -7.21 21.07 6.23
C ARG A 60 -6.31 19.86 6.38
N GLU A 61 -5.53 19.96 7.44
CA GLU A 61 -4.34 19.22 7.82
C GLU A 61 -4.54 17.71 7.98
N THR A 62 -3.41 16.97 8.03
CA THR A 62 -3.27 15.57 8.46
C THR A 62 -3.86 14.47 7.55
N ALA A 63 -3.33 14.30 6.34
CA ALA A 63 -3.50 13.04 5.61
C ALA A 63 -2.20 12.64 4.89
N GLY A 64 -1.80 11.37 5.06
CA GLY A 64 -0.49 10.84 4.69
C GLY A 64 -0.04 11.14 3.27
N LEU A 65 1.27 11.30 3.11
CA LEU A 65 1.94 11.71 1.87
C LEU A 65 1.91 10.60 0.81
N TRP A 66 1.94 9.33 1.25
CA TRP A 66 2.12 8.17 0.38
C TRP A 66 1.06 7.11 0.65
N HIS A 67 0.43 6.64 -0.42
CA HIS A 67 -0.64 5.65 -0.39
C HIS A 67 -0.26 4.42 -1.22
N LEU A 68 -0.81 3.25 -0.89
CA LEU A 68 -0.78 2.11 -1.80
C LEU A 68 -1.56 2.42 -3.09
N SER A 69 -1.01 1.98 -4.21
CA SER A 69 -1.74 1.96 -5.47
C SER A 69 -2.61 0.69 -5.55
N ALA A 70 -3.53 0.64 -6.52
CA ALA A 70 -4.27 -0.59 -6.82
C ALA A 70 -3.34 -1.77 -7.15
N ARG A 71 -2.17 -1.51 -7.77
CA ARG A 71 -1.15 -2.52 -8.03
C ARG A 71 -0.48 -2.97 -6.75
N GLY A 72 -0.10 -2.04 -5.87
CA GLY A 72 0.45 -2.33 -4.55
C GLY A 72 -0.44 -3.25 -3.73
N LEU A 73 -1.74 -2.96 -3.67
CA LEU A 73 -2.73 -3.78 -2.96
C LEU A 73 -2.85 -5.21 -3.51
N ARG A 74 -2.71 -5.39 -4.83
CA ARG A 74 -2.84 -6.71 -5.46
C ARG A 74 -1.61 -7.59 -5.25
N ILE A 75 -0.43 -7.00 -5.02
CA ILE A 75 0.82 -7.77 -4.81
C ILE A 75 1.03 -8.20 -3.36
N LEU A 76 0.30 -7.60 -2.42
CA LEU A 76 0.39 -7.97 -1.02
C LEU A 76 0.00 -9.46 -0.81
N PRO A 77 0.71 -10.17 0.08
CA PRO A 77 0.33 -11.51 0.47
C PRO A 77 -0.98 -11.43 1.25
N ARG A 78 -2.11 -11.72 0.59
CA ARG A 78 -3.36 -11.91 1.30
C ARG A 78 -3.33 -13.27 1.99
N PRO A 79 -3.82 -13.38 3.24
CA PRO A 79 -4.14 -14.69 3.78
C PRO A 79 -5.10 -15.39 2.81
N PRO A 80 -4.99 -16.73 2.64
CA PRO A 80 -6.03 -17.46 1.91
C PRO A 80 -7.37 -17.10 2.55
N ALA A 81 -8.34 -16.69 1.74
CA ALA A 81 -9.66 -16.31 2.21
C ALA A 81 -10.35 -17.53 2.84
N GLY A 82 -10.08 -17.79 4.12
CA GLY A 82 -11.01 -18.47 5.01
C GLY A 82 -12.13 -17.49 5.33
N GLY A 83 -13.36 -17.89 5.06
CA GLY A 83 -14.56 -17.05 5.10
C GLY A 83 -14.71 -16.18 6.35
N GLY A 84 -15.22 -14.97 6.13
CA GLY A 84 -15.54 -14.00 7.18
C GLY A 84 -16.34 -12.87 6.56
N THR A 85 -17.63 -13.16 6.35
CA THR A 85 -18.77 -12.24 6.17
C THR A 85 -18.47 -10.75 6.09
N ALA A 86 -18.77 -10.18 4.92
CA ALA A 86 -19.16 -8.79 4.80
C ALA A 86 -20.41 -8.56 5.66
N GLU A 87 -20.23 -8.06 6.89
CA GLU A 87 -21.32 -7.42 7.60
C GLU A 87 -21.55 -6.05 6.98
N VAL A 88 -22.48 -6.04 6.02
CA VAL A 88 -23.25 -4.87 5.64
C VAL A 88 -23.91 -4.36 6.91
N ARG A 89 -23.40 -3.27 7.48
CA ARG A 89 -24.16 -2.50 8.46
C ARG A 89 -25.21 -1.70 7.70
N ASP A 90 -26.37 -2.33 7.58
CA ASP A 90 -27.66 -1.68 7.41
C ASP A 90 -27.93 -0.85 8.67
N SER A 91 -28.19 0.45 8.51
CA SER A 91 -28.64 1.33 9.58
C SER A 91 -30.09 1.73 9.29
N PRO A 92 -31.04 1.53 10.21
CA PRO A 92 -32.16 2.44 10.37
C PRO A 92 -31.76 3.69 11.17
#